data_AF-R4PXK5-F1
#
_entry.id   AF-R4PXK5-F1
#
_cell.length_a   1.000
_cell.length_b   1.000
_cell.length_c   1.000
_cell.angle_alpha   90.00
_cell.angle_beta   90.00
_cell.angle_gamma   90.00
#
_symmetry.space_group_name_H-M   'P 1'
#
loop_
_entity.id
_entity.type
_entity.pdbx_description
1 polymer ?
#
loop_
_entity_poly.entity_id
_entity_poly.type
_entity_poly.pdbx_seq_one_letter_code
_entity_poly.pdbx_strand_id
1 'polypeptide(L)' 'MNRALLIKIVDVAASIYGRMLRILLGAWLVYTAFGTLRDPWQWIVGDLGLLLIVSGLLGACLLNKLIGKPIITRR' A
#
# COMPACT_ATOMS: atom_id res chain seq x y z
N MET A 1 -3.39 -21.09 7.85
CA MET A 1 -3.57 -19.67 8.26
C MET A 1 -5.05 -19.43 8.50
N ASN A 2 -5.43 -19.00 9.71
CA ASN A 2 -6.84 -18.94 10.13
C ASN A 2 -7.56 -17.77 9.42
N ARG A 3 -8.66 -18.02 8.70
CA ARG A 3 -9.36 -16.98 7.89
C ARG A 3 -9.74 -15.74 8.72
N ALA A 4 -10.09 -15.93 9.99
CA ALA A 4 -10.43 -14.85 10.91
C ALA A 4 -9.27 -13.86 11.16
N LEU A 5 -8.02 -14.34 11.21
CA LEU A 5 -6.85 -13.48 11.36
C LEU A 5 -6.59 -12.64 10.11
N LEU A 6 -6.78 -13.25 8.94
CA LEU A 6 -6.58 -12.60 7.64
C LEU A 6 -7.57 -11.43 7.45
N ILE A 7 -8.84 -11.64 7.81
CA ILE A 7 -9.87 -10.59 7.77
C ILE A 7 -9.53 -9.45 8.71
N LYS A 8 -9.10 -9.73 9.95
CA LYS A 8 -8.69 -8.69 10.91
C LYS A 8 -7.52 -7.85 10.40
N ILE A 9 -6.49 -8.49 9.84
CA ILE A 9 -5.32 -7.77 9.29
C ILE A 9 -5.74 -6.89 8.12
N VAL A 10 -6.61 -7.38 7.24
CA VAL A 10 -7.09 -6.60 6.09
C VAL A 10 -8.01 -5.46 6.52
N ASP A 11 -8.87 -5.63 7.51
CA ASP A 11 -9.68 -4.53 8.05
C ASP A 11 -8.81 -3.44 8.68
N VAL A 12 -7.77 -3.83 9.42
CA VAL A 12 -6.78 -2.88 9.95
C VAL A 12 -6.01 -2.19 8.81
N ALA A 13 -5.60 -2.95 7.78
CA ALA A 13 -4.90 -2.41 6.63
C ALA A 13 -5.80 -1.49 5.77
N ALA A 14 -7.11 -1.74 5.72
CA ALA A 14 -8.10 -0.93 5.00
C ALA A 14 -8.56 0.32 5.79
N SER A 15 -8.28 0.37 7.10
CA SER A 15 -8.55 1.52 7.97
C SER A 15 -7.74 2.76 7.56
N ILE A 16 -8.15 3.93 8.09
CA ILE A 16 -7.47 5.22 7.90
C ILE A 16 -5.97 5.10 8.25
N TYR A 17 -5.65 4.39 9.34
CA TYR A 17 -4.27 4.14 9.73
C TYR A 17 -3.50 3.32 8.69
N GLY A 18 -4.14 2.30 8.09
CA GLY A 18 -3.52 1.50 7.03
C GLY A 18 -3.37 2.22 5.69
N ARG A 19 -4.23 3.21 5.40
CA ARG A 19 -4.01 4.15 4.28
C ARG A 19 -2.82 5.06 4.55
N MET A 20 -2.76 5.65 5.75
CA MET A 20 -1.68 6.57 6.14
C MET A 20 -0.32 5.86 6.15
N LEU A 21 -0.26 4.62 6.66
CA LEU A 21 0.94 3.78 6.61
C LEU A 21 1.41 3.51 5.18
N ARG A 22 0.51 3.23 4.23
CA ARG A 22 0.86 3.02 2.81
C ARG A 22 1.43 4.27 2.15
N ILE A 23 0.88 5.44 2.48
CA ILE A 23 1.40 6.72 1.99
C ILE A 23 2.79 6.99 2.58
N LEU A 24 2.97 6.79 3.89
CA LEU A 24 4.26 6.98 4.57
C LEU A 24 5.34 6.01 4.06
N LEU A 25 5.02 4.72 3.94
CA LEU A 25 5.93 3.71 3.39
C LEU A 25 6.26 3.98 1.92
N GLY A 26 5.27 4.37 1.13
CA GLY A 26 5.46 4.69 -0.27
C GLY A 26 6.35 5.92 -0.45
N ALA A 27 6.13 6.97 0.35
CA ALA A 27 6.97 8.17 0.35
C ALA A 27 8.41 7.85 0.79
N TRP A 28 8.59 6.99 1.79
CA TRP A 28 9.89 6.50 2.20
C TRP A 28 10.61 5.74 1.09
N LEU A 29 9.92 4.82 0.41
CA LEU A 29 10.46 4.04 -0.72
C LEU A 29 10.86 4.93 -1.90
N VAL A 30 10.05 5.95 -2.22
CA VAL A 30 10.41 6.94 -3.24
C VAL A 30 11.65 7.72 -2.80
N TYR A 31 11.69 8.19 -1.54
CA TYR A 31 12.84 8.93 -1.04
C TYR A 31 14.14 8.10 -1.09
N THR A 32 14.10 6.82 -0.72
CA THR A 32 15.29 5.96 -0.77
C THR A 32 15.70 5.60 -2.20
N ALA A 33 14.72 5.35 -3.09
CA ALA A 33 14.96 5.08 -4.51
C ALA A 33 15.65 6.26 -5.21
N PHE A 34 15.16 7.48 -5.00
CA PHE A 34 15.74 8.68 -5.61
C PHE A 34 16.92 9.26 -4.81
N GLY A 35 17.08 8.91 -3.53
CA GLY A 35 18.24 9.33 -2.74
C GLY A 35 19.52 8.56 -3.07
N THR A 36 19.41 7.40 -3.73
CA THR A 36 20.53 6.48 -3.94
C THR A 36 20.72 6.05 -5.40
N LEU A 37 20.27 6.83 -6.40
CA LEU A 37 20.31 6.54 -7.86
C LEU A 37 21.69 6.07 -8.38
N ARG A 38 22.03 4.82 -8.10
CA ARG A 38 23.26 4.15 -8.52
C ARG A 38 22.96 3.00 -9.46
N ASP A 39 21.80 2.38 -9.30
CA ASP A 39 21.45 1.16 -10.02
C ASP A 39 20.06 1.24 -10.66
N PRO A 40 19.85 0.58 -11.82
CA PRO A 40 18.58 0.60 -12.55
C PRO A 40 17.41 -0.01 -11.77
N TRP A 41 17.67 -0.91 -10.81
CA TRP A 41 16.60 -1.52 -10.01
C TRP A 41 15.86 -0.52 -9.12
N GLN A 42 16.49 0.62 -8.79
CA GLN A 42 15.90 1.65 -7.93
C GLN A 42 14.74 2.37 -8.61
N TRP A 43 14.70 2.41 -9.94
CA TRP A 43 13.55 2.94 -10.69
C TRP A 43 12.30 2.11 -10.44
N ILE A 44 12.44 0.78 -10.45
CA ILE A 44 11.34 -0.16 -10.18
C ILE A 44 10.84 0.02 -8.74
N VAL A 45 11.76 0.23 -7.79
CA VAL A 45 11.42 0.49 -6.38
C VAL A 45 10.70 1.82 -6.22
N GLY A 46 11.13 2.86 -6.93
CA GLY A 46 10.49 4.17 -6.96
C GLY A 46 9.06 4.09 -7.50
N ASP A 47 8.86 3.40 -8.62
CA ASP A 47 7.53 3.18 -9.22
C ASP A 47 6.60 2.38 -8.29
N LEU A 48 7.14 1.34 -7.63
CA LEU A 48 6.39 0.59 -6.61
C LEU A 48 6.01 1.47 -5.41
N GLY A 49 6.91 2.34 -4.96
CA GLY A 49 6.63 3.32 -3.92
C GLY A 49 5.51 4.28 -4.32
N LEU A 50 5.54 4.78 -5.56
CA LEU A 50 4.52 5.67 -6.10
C LEU A 50 3.15 4.97 -6.19
N LEU A 51 3.11 3.74 -6.69
CA LEU A 51 1.91 2.90 -6.73
C LEU A 51 1.31 2.69 -5.33
N LEU A 52 2.17 2.54 -4.31
CA LEU A 52 1.73 2.37 -2.92
C LEU A 52 1.09 3.66 -2.37
N ILE A 53 1.66 4.83 -2.68
CA ILE A 53 1.09 6.14 -2.32
C ILE A 53 -0.28 6.31 -2.97
N VAL A 54 -0.38 6.06 -4.28
CA VAL A 54 -1.62 6.18 -5.05
C VAL A 54 -2.69 5.22 -4.52
N SER A 55 -2.32 3.98 -4.16
CA SER A 55 -3.21 3.02 -3.49
C SER A 55 -3.72 3.55 -2.14
N GLY A 56 -2.85 4.17 -1.35
CA GLY A 56 -3.21 4.80 -0.07
C GLY A 56 -4.17 5.98 -0.24
N LEU A 57 -3.91 6.86 -1.22
CA LEU A 57 -4.73 8.04 -1.55
C LEU A 57 -6.11 7.67 -2.07
N LEU A 58 -6.19 6.76 -3.04
CA LEU A 58 -7.46 6.24 -3.57
C LEU A 58 -8.22 5.44 -2.52
N GLY A 59 -7.53 4.99 -1.46
CA GLY A 59 -8.12 4.09 -0.49
C GLY A 59 -8.41 2.70 -1.02
N ALA A 60 -7.89 2.40 -2.21
CA ALA A 60 -8.01 1.14 -2.89
C ALA A 60 -7.06 0.16 -2.23
N CYS A 61 -7.60 -0.77 -1.44
CA CYS A 61 -6.83 -1.86 -0.86
C CYS A 61 -6.97 -3.08 -1.77
N LEU A 62 -5.89 -3.48 -2.45
CA LEU A 62 -5.90 -4.70 -3.28
C LEU A 62 -6.17 -5.94 -2.40
N LEU A 63 -5.82 -5.89 -1.11
CA LEU A 63 -6.20 -6.92 -0.13
C LEU A 63 -7.71 -7.01 0.11
N ASN A 64 -8.50 -5.94 -0.09
CA ASN A 64 -9.97 -6.07 -0.03
C ASN A 64 -10.48 -7.03 -1.13
N LYS A 65 -9.90 -6.97 -2.33
CA LYS A 65 -10.25 -7.87 -3.45
C LYS A 65 -9.94 -9.33 -3.12
N LEU A 66 -8.83 -9.60 -2.41
CA LEU A 66 -8.44 -10.94 -1.97
C LEU A 66 -9.42 -11.56 -0.94
N ILE A 67 -10.18 -10.72 -0.23
CA ILE A 67 -11.20 -11.14 0.73
C ILE A 67 -12.62 -11.08 0.14
N GLY A 68 -12.78 -10.62 -1.10
CA GLY A 68 -14.09 -10.40 -1.72
C GLY A 68 -14.81 -9.14 -1.23
N LYS A 69 -14.12 -8.24 -0.53
CA LYS A 69 -14.64 -6.93 -0.13
C LYS A 69 -14.47 -5.91 -1.28
N PRO A 70 -15.37 -4.90 -1.40
CA PRO A 70 -15.23 -3.85 -2.39
C PRO A 70 -13.90 -3.12 -2.23
N ILE A 71 -13.24 -2.86 -3.36
CA ILE A 71 -11.89 -2.26 -3.42
C ILE A 71 -11.90 -0.83 -2.90
N ILE A 72 -12.98 -0.11 -3.19
CA ILE A 72 -13.20 1.27 -2.78
C ILE A 72 -14.16 1.21 -1.59
N THR A 73 -13.65 1.48 -0.39
CA THR A 73 -14.51 1.83 0.74
C THR A 73 -15.10 3.21 0.43
N ARG A 74 -16.30 3.23 -0.19
CA ARG A 74 -17.14 4.43 -0.21
C ARG A 74 -17.45 4.76 1.24
N ARG A 75 -16.99 5.92 1.68
CA ARG A 75 -17.49 6.54 2.90
C ARG A 75 -18.86 7.12 2.60
#